data_AF-A0AAU7RF30-F1
#
_entry.id   AF-A0AAU7RF30-F1
#
_cell.length_a   1.000
_cell.length_b   1.000
_cell.length_c   1.000
_cell.angle_alpha   90.00
_cell.angle_beta   90.00
_cell.angle_gamma   90.00
#
_symmetry.space_group_name_H-M   'P 1'
#
loop_
_entity.id
_entity.type
_entity.pdbx_description
1 polymer ?
#
loop_
_entity_poly.entity_id
_entity_poly.type
_entity_poly.pdbx_seq_one_letter_code
_entity_poly.pdbx_strand_id
1 'polypeptide(L)'
;MALEALAPAAERAQQEALGFESREDHAQHRGIDVTRSNWIEMLLARVRRDVICQGDIDTYDAARRASDGLEHGSIAVSEYRASANLHARKLLDYVRAGVLNLLVLEAETHSGLLTKKLVDTSPLWIEMRGHLIGQVMDPEGMGEPPNSFPVMEWRVSLDDVKRVEDDRLEVSPRIELTMHFAEGVQFVPAEHRLGFGLNSADAFNVRWGMQDTAEESEDPSGRD
;
A
#
# COMPACT_ATOMS: atom_id res chain seq x y z
N MET A 1 -6.83 11.85 -6.17
CA MET A 1 -6.16 10.64 -6.74
C MET A 1 -5.18 11.00 -7.87
N ALA A 2 -4.09 10.25 -8.11
CA ALA A 2 -3.11 10.55 -9.17
C ALA A 2 -3.70 10.62 -10.59
N LEU A 3 -4.66 9.74 -10.90
CA LEU A 3 -5.40 9.78 -12.17
C LEU A 3 -6.15 11.10 -12.37
N GLU A 4 -6.73 11.66 -11.31
CA GLU A 4 -7.46 12.93 -11.37
C GLU A 4 -6.54 14.11 -11.61
N ALA A 5 -5.36 14.12 -10.99
CA ALA A 5 -4.35 15.14 -11.22
C ALA A 5 -3.81 15.11 -12.66
N LEU A 6 -3.69 13.91 -13.24
CA LEU A 6 -3.16 13.72 -14.60
C LEU A 6 -4.20 13.99 -15.69
N ALA A 7 -5.49 13.77 -15.42
CA ALA A 7 -6.56 13.81 -16.42
C ALA A 7 -6.61 15.11 -17.23
N PRO A 8 -6.51 16.33 -16.66
CA PRO A 8 -6.57 17.56 -17.45
C PRO A 8 -5.41 17.73 -18.43
N ALA A 9 -4.23 17.18 -18.12
CA ALA A 9 -3.07 17.23 -19.01
C ALA A 9 -3.20 16.18 -20.12
N ALA A 10 -3.61 14.96 -19.77
CA ALA A 10 -3.91 13.90 -20.72
C ALA A 10 -5.04 14.28 -21.70
N GLU A 11 -6.08 14.96 -21.21
CA GLU A 11 -7.19 15.44 -22.01
C GLU A 11 -6.74 16.45 -23.06
N ARG A 12 -5.95 17.47 -22.67
CA ARG A 12 -5.42 18.46 -23.59
C ARG A 12 -4.51 17.85 -24.65
N ALA A 13 -3.58 16.99 -24.25
CA ALA A 13 -2.68 16.32 -25.20
C ALA A 13 -3.47 15.46 -26.21
N GLN A 14 -4.54 14.80 -25.76
CA GLN A 14 -5.40 14.06 -26.66
C GLN A 14 -6.25 14.95 -27.56
N GLN A 15 -6.78 16.05 -27.04
CA GLN A 15 -7.51 17.05 -27.82
C GLN A 15 -6.65 17.56 -28.98
N GLU A 16 -5.39 17.93 -28.69
CA GLU A 16 -4.40 18.38 -29.68
C GLU A 16 -4.08 17.27 -30.69
N ALA A 17 -3.82 16.04 -30.23
CA ALA A 17 -3.50 14.92 -31.11
C ALA A 17 -4.63 14.54 -32.07
N LEU A 18 -5.89 14.77 -31.67
CA LEU A 18 -7.08 14.51 -32.49
C LEU A 18 -7.50 15.73 -33.32
N GLY A 19 -6.84 16.88 -33.16
CA GLY A 19 -7.13 18.09 -33.91
C GLY A 19 -8.43 18.80 -33.51
N PHE A 20 -8.87 18.66 -32.26
CA PHE A 20 -10.05 19.38 -31.77
C PHE A 20 -9.71 20.80 -31.31
N GLU A 21 -10.48 21.79 -31.73
CA GLU A 21 -10.25 23.20 -31.41
C GLU A 21 -10.63 23.53 -29.96
N SER A 22 -11.61 22.82 -29.42
CA SER A 22 -12.08 23.01 -28.05
C SER A 22 -12.28 21.69 -27.30
N ARG A 23 -12.34 21.82 -25.97
CA ARG A 23 -12.72 20.73 -25.07
C ARG A 23 -14.17 20.28 -25.30
N GLU A 24 -15.05 21.17 -25.74
CA GLU A 24 -16.44 20.85 -26.06
C GLU A 24 -16.53 19.92 -27.28
N ASP A 25 -15.74 20.19 -28.33
CA ASP A 25 -15.66 19.33 -29.51
C ASP A 25 -15.16 17.93 -29.12
N HIS A 26 -14.15 17.86 -28.26
CA HIS A 26 -13.63 16.60 -27.74
C HIS A 26 -14.68 15.85 -26.90
N ALA A 27 -15.45 16.55 -26.06
CA ALA A 27 -16.54 15.96 -25.29
C ALA A 27 -17.64 15.40 -26.20
N GLN A 28 -18.08 16.18 -27.19
CA GLN A 28 -19.10 15.76 -28.16
C GLN A 28 -18.64 14.57 -29.00
N HIS A 29 -17.36 14.55 -29.43
CA HIS A 29 -16.76 13.41 -30.12
C HIS A 29 -16.84 12.12 -29.28
N ARG A 30 -16.69 12.25 -27.95
CA ARG A 30 -16.86 11.13 -27.01
C ARG A 30 -18.33 10.83 -26.68
N GLY A 31 -19.29 11.50 -27.30
CA GLY A 31 -20.72 11.31 -27.04
C GLY A 31 -21.15 11.82 -25.65
N ILE A 32 -20.50 12.88 -25.15
CA ILE A 32 -20.88 13.56 -23.92
C ILE A 32 -21.75 14.76 -24.28
N ASP A 33 -22.88 14.86 -23.59
CA ASP A 33 -23.80 15.99 -23.69
C ASP A 33 -23.24 17.21 -22.93
N VAL A 34 -22.74 18.19 -23.70
CA VAL A 34 -22.13 19.42 -23.17
C VAL A 34 -23.14 20.38 -22.53
N THR A 35 -24.44 20.12 -22.63
CA THR A 35 -25.46 20.93 -21.96
C THR A 35 -25.59 20.62 -20.46
N ARG A 36 -25.05 19.47 -20.01
CA ARG A 36 -25.10 19.06 -18.61
C ARG A 36 -24.09 19.83 -17.77
N SER A 37 -24.47 20.29 -16.59
CA SER A 37 -23.58 21.05 -15.71
C SER A 37 -22.29 20.33 -15.31
N ASN A 38 -22.25 18.99 -15.38
CA ASN A 38 -21.10 18.17 -15.02
C ASN A 38 -20.37 17.54 -16.23
N TRP A 39 -20.58 18.05 -17.46
CA TRP A 39 -20.01 17.45 -18.67
C TRP A 39 -18.47 17.39 -18.64
N ILE A 40 -17.80 18.36 -18.00
CA ILE A 40 -16.33 18.38 -17.86
C ILE A 40 -15.87 17.18 -17.03
N GLU A 41 -16.53 16.90 -15.91
CA GLU A 41 -16.20 15.75 -15.07
C GLU A 41 -16.46 14.42 -15.79
N MET A 42 -17.52 14.36 -16.60
CA MET A 42 -17.78 13.20 -17.46
C MET A 42 -16.67 13.00 -18.49
N LEU A 43 -16.14 14.08 -19.08
CA LEU A 43 -15.03 14.02 -20.02
C LEU A 43 -13.76 13.54 -19.33
N LEU A 44 -13.40 14.14 -18.18
CA LEU A 44 -12.22 13.74 -17.43
C LEU A 44 -12.33 12.29 -16.94
N ALA A 45 -13.52 11.82 -16.56
CA ALA A 45 -13.76 10.42 -16.23
C ALA A 45 -13.47 9.48 -17.42
N ARG A 46 -13.93 9.85 -18.63
CA ARG A 46 -13.60 9.08 -19.84
C ARG A 46 -12.11 9.12 -20.16
N VAL A 47 -11.44 10.25 -19.99
CA VAL A 47 -9.99 10.37 -20.22
C VAL A 47 -9.21 9.49 -19.24
N ARG A 48 -9.57 9.50 -17.95
CA ARG A 48 -8.94 8.62 -16.94
C ARG A 48 -9.03 7.14 -17.34
N ARG A 49 -10.20 6.70 -17.78
CA ARG A 49 -10.47 5.30 -18.14
C ARG A 49 -9.87 4.92 -19.49
N ASP A 50 -10.22 5.65 -20.55
CA ASP A 50 -9.95 5.26 -21.94
C ASP A 50 -8.51 5.60 -22.37
N VAL A 51 -7.91 6.64 -21.76
CA VAL A 51 -6.60 7.16 -22.17
C VAL A 51 -5.53 6.77 -21.18
N ILE A 52 -5.67 7.17 -19.92
CA ILE A 52 -4.64 6.92 -18.90
C ILE A 52 -4.62 5.42 -18.56
N CYS A 53 -5.77 4.82 -18.28
CA CYS A 53 -5.89 3.37 -18.02
C CYS A 53 -5.99 2.53 -19.30
N GLN A 54 -5.83 3.14 -20.48
CA GLN A 54 -5.78 2.44 -21.77
C GLN A 54 -7.02 1.55 -22.04
N GLY A 55 -8.18 1.94 -21.52
CA GLY A 55 -9.42 1.17 -21.66
C GLY A 55 -9.58 0.01 -20.68
N ASP A 56 -8.69 -0.16 -19.70
CA ASP A 56 -8.87 -1.12 -18.61
C ASP A 56 -9.95 -0.64 -17.62
N ILE A 57 -11.19 -1.01 -17.92
CA ILE A 57 -12.37 -0.65 -17.14
C ILE A 57 -12.32 -1.28 -15.74
N ASP A 58 -11.91 -2.54 -15.63
CA ASP A 58 -11.94 -3.26 -14.35
C ASP A 58 -11.00 -2.63 -13.33
N THR A 59 -9.77 -2.30 -13.73
CA THR A 59 -8.80 -1.64 -12.85
C THR A 59 -9.26 -0.22 -12.51
N TYR A 60 -9.77 0.54 -13.48
CA TYR A 60 -10.27 1.89 -13.24
C TYR A 60 -11.46 1.91 -12.27
N ASP A 61 -12.47 1.08 -12.50
CA ASP A 61 -13.68 1.02 -11.68
C ASP A 61 -13.39 0.47 -10.28
N ALA A 62 -12.45 -0.46 -10.13
CA ALA A 62 -11.99 -0.91 -8.82
C ALA A 62 -11.28 0.20 -8.05
N ALA A 63 -10.37 0.94 -8.70
CA ALA A 63 -9.67 2.08 -8.11
C ALA A 63 -10.62 3.19 -7.67
N ARG A 64 -11.55 3.55 -8.55
CA ARG A 64 -12.57 4.57 -8.31
C ARG A 64 -13.45 4.19 -7.14
N ARG A 65 -14.01 2.97 -7.13
CA ARG A 65 -14.85 2.50 -6.01
C ARG A 65 -14.10 2.47 -4.68
N ALA A 66 -12.83 2.07 -4.68
CA ALA A 66 -12.01 2.06 -3.48
C ALA A 66 -11.76 3.49 -2.94
N SER A 67 -11.49 4.46 -3.82
CA SER A 67 -11.30 5.88 -3.45
C SER A 67 -12.59 6.50 -2.94
N ASP A 68 -13.67 6.42 -3.73
CA ASP A 68 -15.00 6.94 -3.36
C ASP A 68 -15.45 6.32 -2.02
N GLY A 69 -15.25 5.00 -1.87
CA GLY A 69 -15.58 4.26 -0.65
C GLY A 69 -14.78 4.72 0.56
N LEU A 70 -13.48 4.96 0.41
CA LEU A 70 -12.61 5.44 1.48
C LEU A 70 -12.97 6.88 1.88
N GLU A 71 -13.15 7.77 0.89
CA GLU A 71 -13.48 9.18 1.10
C GLU A 71 -14.84 9.37 1.80
N HIS A 72 -15.80 8.48 1.51
CA HIS A 72 -17.14 8.53 2.11
C HIS A 72 -17.33 7.58 3.31
N GLY A 73 -16.27 6.88 3.74
CA GLY A 73 -16.34 5.93 4.86
C GLY A 73 -17.32 4.77 4.64
N SER A 74 -17.59 4.41 3.38
CA SER A 74 -18.55 3.37 3.00
C SER A 74 -17.90 2.03 2.66
N ILE A 75 -16.56 1.95 2.70
CA ILE A 75 -15.78 0.73 2.53
C ILE A 75 -15.02 0.38 3.81
N ALA A 76 -14.95 -0.91 4.15
CA ALA A 76 -14.10 -1.37 5.23
C ALA A 76 -12.61 -1.21 4.87
N VAL A 77 -11.75 -0.89 5.85
CA VAL A 77 -10.31 -0.75 5.63
C VAL A 77 -9.69 -2.05 5.06
N SER A 78 -10.19 -3.22 5.47
CA SER A 78 -9.77 -4.52 4.94
C SER A 78 -10.06 -4.67 3.44
N GLU A 79 -11.23 -4.24 2.99
CA GLU A 79 -11.64 -4.27 1.59
C GLU A 79 -10.86 -3.26 0.74
N TYR A 80 -10.65 -2.04 1.25
CA TYR A 80 -9.77 -1.05 0.62
C TYR A 80 -8.36 -1.61 0.41
N ARG A 81 -7.76 -2.22 1.45
CA ARG A 81 -6.44 -2.85 1.37
C ARG A 81 -6.40 -3.98 0.35
N ALA A 82 -7.44 -4.82 0.30
CA ALA A 82 -7.53 -5.90 -0.68
C ALA A 82 -7.56 -5.36 -2.13
N SER A 83 -8.37 -4.33 -2.39
CA SER A 83 -8.42 -3.66 -3.70
C SER A 83 -7.07 -3.01 -4.06
N ALA A 84 -6.45 -2.31 -3.11
CA ALA A 84 -5.13 -1.71 -3.31
C ALA A 84 -4.07 -2.77 -3.67
N ASN A 85 -4.00 -3.89 -2.94
CA ASN A 85 -3.07 -4.98 -3.24
C ASN A 85 -3.25 -5.57 -4.64
N LEU A 86 -4.50 -5.62 -5.14
CA LEU A 86 -4.80 -6.18 -6.45
C LEU A 86 -4.50 -5.22 -7.60
N HIS A 87 -4.79 -3.92 -7.43
CA HIS A 87 -4.82 -2.97 -8.54
C HIS A 87 -3.75 -1.88 -8.51
N ALA A 88 -3.16 -1.57 -7.35
CA ALA A 88 -2.29 -0.40 -7.19
C ALA A 88 -1.05 -0.45 -8.07
N ARG A 89 -0.43 -1.61 -8.27
CA ARG A 89 0.74 -1.75 -9.15
C ARG A 89 0.39 -1.36 -10.60
N LYS A 90 -0.71 -1.92 -11.11
CA LYS A 90 -1.16 -1.67 -12.48
C LYS A 90 -1.59 -0.22 -12.69
N LEU A 91 -2.29 0.36 -11.71
CA LEU A 91 -2.62 1.79 -11.70
C LEU A 91 -1.37 2.68 -11.74
N LEU A 92 -0.35 2.32 -10.98
CA LEU A 92 0.91 3.07 -10.96
C LEU A 92 1.64 2.99 -12.30
N ASP A 93 1.62 1.83 -12.95
CA ASP A 93 2.17 1.67 -14.30
C ASP A 93 1.41 2.54 -15.32
N TYR A 94 0.08 2.63 -15.22
CA TYR A 94 -0.74 3.53 -16.05
C TYR A 94 -0.42 5.01 -15.81
N VAL A 95 -0.34 5.44 -14.55
CA VAL A 95 0.02 6.83 -14.20
C VAL A 95 1.42 7.14 -14.75
N ARG A 96 2.39 6.24 -14.57
CA ARG A 96 3.74 6.42 -15.08
C ARG A 96 3.75 6.55 -16.60
N ALA A 97 3.10 5.64 -17.31
CA ALA A 97 3.01 5.68 -18.76
C ALA A 97 2.34 6.97 -19.23
N GLY A 98 1.25 7.38 -18.58
CA GLY A 98 0.55 8.63 -18.86
C GLY A 98 1.44 9.86 -18.66
N VAL A 99 2.21 9.93 -17.56
CA VAL A 99 3.18 11.01 -17.35
C VAL A 99 4.25 11.01 -18.44
N LEU A 100 4.86 9.86 -18.75
CA LEU A 100 5.92 9.78 -19.75
C LEU A 100 5.42 10.13 -21.16
N ASN A 101 4.18 9.79 -21.50
CA ASN A 101 3.57 10.13 -22.79
C ASN A 101 3.29 11.64 -22.93
N LEU A 102 3.14 12.36 -21.82
CA LEU A 102 3.00 13.82 -21.83
C LEU A 102 4.36 14.54 -21.91
N LEU A 103 5.46 13.84 -21.65
CA LEU A 103 6.80 14.37 -21.79
C LEU A 103 7.28 14.15 -23.22
N VAL A 104 7.76 15.22 -23.86
CA VAL A 104 8.39 15.15 -25.19
C VAL A 104 9.80 14.60 -25.04
N LEU A 105 9.90 13.28 -24.89
CA LEU A 105 11.15 12.55 -24.71
C LEU A 105 11.57 11.88 -26.02
N GLU A 106 12.88 11.70 -26.20
CA GLU A 106 13.41 10.82 -27.23
C GLU A 106 12.91 9.38 -27.02
N ALA A 107 12.63 8.67 -28.11
CA ALA A 107 12.07 7.31 -28.07
C ALA A 107 12.91 6.33 -27.22
N GLU A 108 14.24 6.41 -27.30
CA GLU A 108 15.14 5.57 -26.50
C GLU A 108 15.03 5.90 -25.00
N THR A 109 15.01 7.19 -24.64
CA THR A 109 14.86 7.62 -23.25
C THR A 109 13.49 7.24 -22.70
N HIS A 110 12.42 7.43 -23.47
CA HIS A 110 11.06 7.05 -23.08
C HIS A 110 10.96 5.54 -22.81
N SER A 111 11.44 4.72 -23.75
CA SER A 111 11.47 3.26 -23.61
C SER A 111 12.32 2.83 -22.42
N GLY A 112 13.53 3.39 -22.26
CA GLY A 112 14.42 3.10 -21.15
C GLY A 112 13.85 3.49 -19.79
N LEU A 113 13.02 4.55 -19.73
CA LEU A 113 12.30 4.90 -18.51
C LEU A 113 11.14 3.95 -18.24
N LEU A 114 10.39 3.48 -19.25
CA LEU A 114 9.29 2.53 -19.03
C LEU A 114 9.76 1.16 -18.52
N THR A 115 10.96 0.72 -18.89
CA THR A 115 11.49 -0.60 -18.48
C THR A 115 12.05 -0.62 -17.05
N LYS A 116 12.34 0.54 -16.45
CA LYS A 116 12.83 0.62 -15.06
C LYS A 116 11.75 0.16 -14.08
N LYS A 117 12.06 -0.82 -13.23
CA LYS A 117 11.19 -1.22 -12.13
C LYS A 117 11.01 -0.08 -11.14
N LEU A 118 9.76 0.18 -10.75
CA LEU A 118 9.47 1.07 -9.64
C LEU A 118 9.88 0.41 -8.34
N VAL A 119 10.58 1.17 -7.50
CA VAL A 119 10.87 0.82 -6.11
C VAL A 119 9.83 1.51 -5.27
N ASP A 120 9.03 0.74 -4.55
CA ASP A 120 8.12 1.31 -3.57
C ASP A 120 8.91 1.60 -2.30
N THR A 121 8.99 2.88 -1.91
CA THR A 121 9.68 3.32 -0.69
C THR A 121 8.74 3.39 0.50
N SER A 122 7.53 2.83 0.39
CA SER A 122 6.60 2.71 1.51
C SER A 122 7.26 1.97 2.68
N PRO A 123 6.98 2.38 3.92
CA PRO A 123 7.55 1.72 5.08
C PRO A 123 7.16 0.24 5.11
N LEU A 124 8.10 -0.58 5.55
CA LEU A 124 7.82 -1.96 5.96
C LEU A 124 6.81 -1.90 7.11
N TRP A 125 5.70 -2.62 6.97
CA TRP A 125 4.76 -2.82 8.05
C TRP A 125 4.64 -4.29 8.39
N ILE A 126 4.46 -4.54 9.68
CA ILE A 126 4.27 -5.86 10.28
C ILE A 126 2.92 -5.82 10.96
N GLU A 127 2.04 -6.75 10.61
CA GLU A 127 0.77 -6.97 11.29
C GLU A 127 0.86 -8.30 12.02
N MET A 128 0.57 -8.30 13.32
CA MET A 128 0.47 -9.52 14.12
C MET A 128 -0.95 -9.63 14.64
N ARG A 129 -1.53 -10.82 14.49
CA ARG A 129 -2.86 -11.17 15.01
C ARG A 129 -2.70 -12.33 15.97
N GLY A 130 -3.51 -12.32 17.02
CA GLY A 130 -3.45 -13.34 18.05
C GLY A 130 -4.60 -13.20 19.03
N HIS A 131 -4.50 -13.97 20.11
CA HIS A 131 -5.48 -14.00 21.19
C HIS A 131 -4.83 -13.56 22.48
N LEU A 132 -5.56 -12.77 23.27
CA LEU A 132 -5.19 -12.57 24.66
C LEU A 132 -5.74 -13.74 25.47
N ILE A 133 -4.87 -14.36 26.26
CA ILE A 133 -5.23 -15.41 27.20
C ILE A 133 -4.88 -14.95 28.62
N GLY A 134 -5.54 -15.55 29.60
CA GLY A 134 -5.33 -15.24 31.01
C GLY A 134 -6.47 -14.46 31.65
N GLN A 135 -6.32 -14.17 32.92
CA GLN A 135 -7.37 -13.52 33.72
C GLN A 135 -7.22 -12.01 33.66
N VAL A 136 -8.08 -11.36 32.87
CA VAL A 136 -8.13 -9.89 32.79
C VAL A 136 -8.84 -9.35 34.04
N MET A 137 -8.07 -8.85 34.99
CA MET A 137 -8.60 -8.27 36.23
C MET A 137 -9.19 -6.86 36.02
N ASP A 138 -8.59 -6.09 35.12
CA ASP A 138 -9.06 -4.77 34.69
C ASP A 138 -9.07 -4.69 33.14
N PRO A 139 -10.24 -4.80 32.50
CA PRO A 139 -10.37 -4.68 31.05
C PRO A 139 -10.03 -3.29 30.50
N GLU A 140 -10.11 -2.24 31.32
CA GLU A 140 -9.80 -0.87 30.92
C GLU A 140 -8.31 -0.54 31.11
N GLY A 141 -7.60 -1.36 31.90
CA GLY A 141 -6.19 -1.20 32.27
C GLY A 141 -5.33 -2.42 31.93
N MET A 142 -5.23 -2.78 30.65
CA MET A 142 -4.50 -3.98 30.21
C MET A 142 -2.99 -3.80 30.06
N GLY A 143 -2.44 -2.63 30.39
CA GLY A 143 -1.00 -2.35 30.33
C GLY A 143 -0.25 -2.75 31.60
N GLU A 144 1.05 -3.01 31.45
CA GLU A 144 1.96 -3.13 32.58
C GLU A 144 2.22 -1.73 33.19
N PRO A 145 2.11 -1.52 34.52
CA PRO A 145 2.40 -0.23 35.14
C PRO A 145 3.77 0.32 34.72
N PRO A 146 3.89 1.61 34.36
CA PRO A 146 2.90 2.68 34.52
C PRO A 146 1.92 2.85 33.34
N ASN A 147 1.94 1.96 32.35
CA ASN A 147 1.14 2.12 31.13
C ASN A 147 -0.30 1.63 31.36
N SER A 148 -1.28 2.43 30.96
CA SER A 148 -2.70 2.03 31.03
C SER A 148 -3.13 1.09 29.90
N PHE A 149 -2.30 0.95 28.86
CA PHE A 149 -2.57 0.13 27.69
C PHE A 149 -1.38 -0.78 27.39
N PRO A 150 -1.60 -1.94 26.73
CA PRO A 150 -0.51 -2.80 26.33
C PRO A 150 0.51 -2.07 25.47
N VAL A 151 1.80 -2.34 25.73
CA VAL A 151 2.90 -1.77 24.96
C VAL A 151 3.60 -2.91 24.23
N MET A 152 3.95 -2.68 22.97
CA MET A 152 4.80 -3.58 22.21
C MET A 152 6.15 -2.91 22.04
N GLU A 153 7.18 -3.52 22.59
CA GLU A 153 8.55 -3.24 22.19
C GLU A 153 8.89 -4.12 21.00
N TRP A 154 9.54 -3.51 20.01
CA TRP A 154 9.95 -4.19 18.80
C TRP A 154 11.39 -3.84 18.48
N ARG A 155 12.15 -4.85 18.10
CA ARG A 155 13.52 -4.70 17.66
C ARG A 155 13.69 -5.41 16.34
N VAL A 156 14.22 -4.68 15.37
CA VAL A 156 14.60 -5.24 14.07
C VAL A 156 16.12 -5.22 13.97
N SER A 157 16.72 -6.38 13.77
CA SER A 157 18.12 -6.52 13.39
C SER A 157 18.21 -7.15 12.00
N LEU A 158 19.33 -6.92 11.32
CA LEU A 158 19.67 -7.65 10.10
C LEU A 158 20.70 -8.70 10.47
N ASP A 159 20.30 -9.96 10.45
CA ASP A 159 21.21 -11.08 10.74
C ASP A 159 22.22 -11.26 9.61
N ASP A 160 21.79 -11.00 8.37
CA ASP A 160 22.61 -11.18 7.17
C ASP A 160 22.11 -10.32 6.00
N VAL A 161 23.04 -9.82 5.19
CA VAL A 161 22.79 -9.09 3.94
C VAL A 161 23.77 -9.60 2.90
N LYS A 162 23.25 -10.31 1.88
CA LYS A 162 24.05 -10.89 0.80
C LYS A 162 23.68 -10.26 -0.51
N ARG A 163 24.68 -9.88 -1.31
CA ARG A 163 24.45 -9.58 -2.73
C ARG A 163 24.41 -10.92 -3.49
N VAL A 164 23.34 -11.14 -4.24
CA VAL A 164 23.17 -12.30 -5.11
C VAL A 164 23.21 -11.84 -6.58
N GLU A 165 23.04 -12.77 -7.52
CA GLU A 165 23.05 -12.47 -8.96
C GLU A 165 22.03 -11.38 -9.34
N ASP A 166 22.32 -10.66 -10.44
CA ASP A 166 21.53 -9.54 -10.96
C ASP A 166 21.36 -8.35 -10.00
N ASP A 167 22.40 -8.04 -9.21
CA ASP A 167 22.41 -6.91 -8.26
C ASP A 167 21.30 -6.97 -7.19
N ARG A 168 20.74 -8.16 -6.97
CA ARG A 168 19.75 -8.37 -5.92
C ARG A 168 20.43 -8.45 -4.56
N LEU A 169 19.72 -8.02 -3.53
CA LEU A 169 20.10 -8.24 -2.14
C LEU A 169 19.17 -9.29 -1.55
N GLU A 170 19.73 -10.32 -0.95
CA GLU A 170 19.03 -11.19 -0.01
C GLU A 170 19.27 -10.63 1.40
N VAL A 171 18.19 -10.23 2.06
CA VAL A 171 18.21 -9.65 3.40
C VAL A 171 17.48 -10.60 4.34
N SER A 172 18.13 -10.99 5.44
CA SER A 172 17.56 -11.80 6.51
C SER A 172 17.33 -10.94 7.75
N PRO A 173 16.19 -10.25 7.86
CA PRO A 173 15.85 -9.54 9.08
C PRO A 173 15.47 -10.54 10.17
N ARG A 174 15.89 -10.24 11.40
CA ARG A 174 15.36 -10.82 12.63
C ARG A 174 14.49 -9.75 13.29
N ILE A 175 13.28 -10.14 13.62
CA ILE A 175 12.32 -9.28 14.29
C ILE A 175 12.03 -9.92 15.63
N GLU A 176 12.38 -9.21 16.70
CA GLU A 176 12.10 -9.57 18.09
C GLU A 176 10.97 -8.66 18.59
N LEU A 177 9.96 -9.27 19.20
CA LEU A 177 8.77 -8.58 19.70
C LEU A 177 8.59 -8.98 21.15
N THR A 178 8.50 -7.96 22.01
CA THR A 178 8.22 -8.12 23.43
C THR A 178 6.93 -7.37 23.73
N MET A 179 5.94 -8.10 24.24
CA MET A 179 4.65 -7.53 24.57
C MET A 179 4.54 -7.34 26.08
N HIS A 180 4.15 -6.15 26.50
CA HIS A 180 3.95 -5.77 27.89
C HIS A 180 2.46 -5.63 28.17
N PHE A 181 1.94 -6.55 28.98
CA PHE A 181 0.56 -6.59 29.42
C PHE A 181 0.47 -6.54 30.95
N ALA A 182 -0.72 -6.26 31.47
CA ALA A 182 -1.02 -6.44 32.88
C ALA A 182 -0.74 -7.89 33.35
N GLU A 183 -0.42 -8.04 34.63
CA GLU A 183 -0.11 -9.34 35.25
C GLU A 183 -1.19 -10.39 34.95
N GLY A 184 -0.76 -11.59 34.56
CA GLY A 184 -1.65 -12.71 34.27
C GLY A 184 -2.31 -12.67 32.89
N VAL A 185 -1.99 -11.69 32.04
CA VAL A 185 -2.44 -11.61 30.64
C VAL A 185 -1.27 -11.89 29.70
N GLN A 186 -1.48 -12.73 28.69
CA GLN A 186 -0.49 -13.06 27.68
C GLN A 186 -1.08 -12.94 26.28
N PHE A 187 -0.24 -12.62 25.29
CA PHE A 187 -0.62 -12.63 23.88
C PHE A 187 -0.10 -13.88 23.19
N VAL A 188 -1.02 -14.69 22.68
CA VAL A 188 -0.70 -15.85 21.86
C VAL A 188 -0.83 -15.46 20.39
N PRO A 189 0.27 -15.38 19.63
CA PRO A 189 0.22 -15.08 18.20
C PRO A 189 -0.49 -16.21 17.44
N ALA A 190 -1.32 -15.84 16.48
CA ALA A 190 -2.04 -16.75 15.59
C ALA A 190 -1.63 -16.58 14.12
N GLU A 191 -1.40 -15.34 13.70
CA GLU A 191 -1.02 -15.00 12.32
C GLU A 191 -0.08 -13.80 12.33
N HIS A 192 0.85 -13.75 11.38
CA HIS A 192 1.62 -12.54 11.09
C HIS A 192 1.58 -12.26 9.59
N ARG A 193 1.66 -10.98 9.24
CA ARG A 193 1.76 -10.52 7.87
C ARG A 193 2.83 -9.44 7.78
N LEU A 194 3.63 -9.54 6.75
CA LEU A 194 4.57 -8.50 6.35
C LEU A 194 4.04 -7.82 5.10
N GLY A 195 4.10 -6.50 5.04
CA GLY A 195 3.92 -5.78 3.79
C GLY A 195 4.97 -4.71 3.60
N PHE A 196 5.36 -4.53 2.35
CA PHE A 196 6.42 -3.61 1.89
C PHE A 196 5.92 -2.83 0.67
N GLY A 197 4.66 -2.39 0.74
CA GLY A 197 3.97 -1.72 -0.36
C GLY A 197 3.83 -2.61 -1.60
N LEU A 198 4.19 -2.08 -2.76
CA LEU A 198 4.13 -2.70 -4.09
C LEU A 198 5.42 -3.44 -4.49
N ASN A 199 6.38 -3.59 -3.58
CA ASN A 199 7.55 -4.44 -3.84
C ASN A 199 7.12 -5.93 -3.88
N SER A 200 7.96 -6.82 -4.41
CA SER A 200 7.67 -8.27 -4.41
C SER A 200 8.05 -8.91 -3.08
N ALA A 201 7.26 -9.89 -2.63
CA ALA A 201 7.61 -10.76 -1.49
C ALA A 201 8.90 -11.53 -1.73
N ASP A 202 9.19 -11.88 -2.99
CA ASP A 202 10.41 -12.59 -3.38
C ASP A 202 11.68 -11.73 -3.23
N ALA A 203 11.54 -10.44 -2.91
CA ALA A 203 12.67 -9.56 -2.62
C ALA A 203 13.19 -9.71 -1.19
N PHE A 204 12.46 -10.35 -0.28
CA PHE A 204 12.83 -10.46 1.14
C PHE A 204 12.55 -11.86 1.70
N ASN A 205 13.55 -12.44 2.37
CA ASN A 205 13.43 -13.72 3.04
C ASN A 205 13.46 -13.49 4.57
N VAL A 206 12.30 -13.45 5.22
CA VAL A 206 12.18 -13.03 6.63
C VAL A 206 12.13 -14.22 7.58
N ARG A 207 12.93 -14.17 8.65
CA ARG A 207 12.93 -15.16 9.75
C ARG A 207 12.40 -14.52 11.03
N TRP A 208 11.46 -15.18 11.69
CA TRP A 208 10.82 -14.70 12.92
C TRP A 208 11.38 -15.42 14.15
N GLY A 209 11.64 -14.66 15.21
CA GLY A 209 11.99 -15.19 16.53
C GLY A 209 11.18 -14.44 17.59
N MET A 210 10.47 -15.16 18.46
CA MET A 210 9.69 -14.59 19.55
C MET A 210 10.29 -15.08 20.86
N GLN A 211 10.57 -14.17 21.79
CA GLN A 211 11.02 -14.50 23.14
C GLN A 211 9.87 -14.22 24.09
N ASP A 212 9.37 -15.28 24.74
CA ASP A 212 8.46 -15.12 25.88
C ASP A 212 9.30 -14.68 27.08
N THR A 213 9.10 -13.45 27.54
CA THR A 213 9.58 -13.02 28.87
C THR A 213 8.58 -13.49 29.92
N ALA A 214 8.48 -14.79 30.13
CA ALA A 214 8.16 -15.29 31.45
C ALA A 214 9.49 -15.27 32.21
N GLU A 215 9.72 -14.24 33.02
CA GLU A 215 10.81 -14.28 34.01
C GLU A 215 10.62 -15.55 34.84
N GLU A 216 11.44 -16.57 34.61
CA GLU A 216 11.68 -17.62 35.61
C GLU A 216 12.28 -16.89 36.81
N SER A 217 11.47 -16.72 37.85
CA SER A 217 11.94 -16.28 39.15
C SER A 217 13.01 -17.26 39.62
N GLU A 218 14.26 -16.81 39.68
CA GLU A 218 15.31 -17.52 40.40
C GLU A 218 14.89 -17.63 41.87
N ASP A 219 14.50 -18.84 42.27
CA ASP A 219 14.30 -19.24 43.66
C ASP A 219 15.63 -19.11 44.43
N PRO A 220 15.76 -18.21 45.43
CA PRO A 220 17.00 -18.04 46.18
C PRO A 220 17.06 -19.02 47.35
N SER A 221 16.67 -20.29 47.15
CA SER A 221 16.78 -21.34 48.17
C SER A 221 17.60 -22.53 47.67
N GLY A 222 18.93 -22.40 47.75
CA GLY A 222 19.81 -23.48 47.34
C GLY A 222 21.30 -23.21 47.49
N ARG A 223 21.74 -22.77 48.67
CA ARG A 223 23.13 -22.98 49.11
C ARG A 223 23.11 -23.47 50.56
N ASP A 224 23.32 -24.79 50.68
CA ASP A 224 23.79 -25.46 51.89
C ASP A 224 25.15 -24.92 52.36
#